data_AF-A0A1R0H0V0-F1
#
_entry.id   AF-A0A1R0H0V0-F1
#
_cell.length_a   1.000
_cell.length_b   1.000
_cell.length_c   1.000
_cell.angle_alpha   90.00
_cell.angle_beta   90.00
_cell.angle_gamma   90.00
#
_symmetry.space_group_name_H-M   'P 1'
#
loop_
_entity.id
_entity.type
_entity.pdbx_description
1 polymer ?
#
loop_
_entity_poly.entity_id
_entity_poly.type
_entity_poly.pdbx_seq_one_letter_code
_entity_poly.pdbx_strand_id
1 'polypeptide(L)'
;MWFTRQINERLQSVTGREFSTISDLEKFGEKSKACAIHSHLEVLGVRDLNADNGARLIGQAWMIADLIKAIPSISTSSKRSEIPLELINKYNIDINLISQKAQPKELENAVYDMASIGFIRLCGVTEIYIPNSPKHAFPAFLYAVSPHIHTILSL
;
A
#
# COMPACT_ATOMS: atom_id res chain seq x y z
N MET A 1 17.31 -8.87 9.32
CA MET A 1 16.94 -7.53 9.84
C MET A 1 15.96 -6.85 8.90
N TRP A 2 14.90 -6.25 9.44
CA TRP A 2 13.81 -5.63 8.68
C TRP A 2 14.25 -4.47 7.78
N PHE A 3 15.22 -3.66 8.24
CA PHE A 3 15.79 -2.57 7.44
C PHE A 3 16.46 -3.06 6.15
N THR A 4 17.24 -4.15 6.22
CA THR A 4 17.88 -4.74 5.03
C THR A 4 16.84 -5.22 4.02
N ARG A 5 15.75 -5.86 4.49
CA ARG A 5 14.63 -6.29 3.63
C ARG A 5 13.99 -5.08 2.93
N GLN A 6 13.68 -4.02 3.69
CA GLN A 6 13.11 -2.79 3.14
C GLN A 6 14.02 -2.15 2.08
N ILE A 7 15.31 -2.00 2.37
CA ILE A 7 16.28 -1.41 1.45
C ILE A 7 16.36 -2.24 0.17
N ASN A 8 16.51 -3.55 0.29
CA ASN A 8 16.64 -4.44 -0.88
C ASN A 8 15.41 -4.38 -1.78
N GLU A 9 14.20 -4.39 -1.20
CA GLU A 9 12.96 -4.33 -1.98
C GLU A 9 12.78 -2.96 -2.65
N ARG A 10 13.14 -1.88 -1.97
CA ARG A 10 13.11 -0.54 -2.57
C ARG A 10 14.14 -0.40 -3.70
N LEU A 11 15.35 -0.95 -3.54
CA LEU A 11 16.36 -0.97 -4.61
C LEU A 11 15.87 -1.72 -5.85
N GLN A 12 15.25 -2.89 -5.67
CA GLN A 12 14.63 -3.64 -6.77
C GLN A 12 13.46 -2.89 -7.42
N SER A 13 12.78 -2.00 -6.69
CA SER A 13 11.69 -1.21 -7.26
C SER A 13 12.19 -0.06 -8.15
N VAL A 14 13.37 0.51 -7.83
CA VAL A 14 13.99 1.60 -8.61
C VAL A 14 14.40 1.13 -10.01
N THR A 15 14.73 -0.15 -10.18
CA THR A 15 15.10 -0.74 -11.47
C THR A 15 13.92 -1.00 -12.41
N GLY A 16 12.72 -0.48 -12.11
CA GLY A 16 11.56 -0.55 -13.03
C GLY A 16 10.54 -1.61 -12.70
N ARG A 17 10.24 -1.86 -11.41
CA ARG A 17 9.13 -2.77 -11.05
C ARG A 17 7.79 -2.15 -11.43
N GLU A 18 7.18 -2.70 -12.47
CA GLU A 18 5.75 -2.59 -12.75
C GLU A 18 4.98 -3.59 -11.90
N PHE A 19 3.77 -3.23 -11.48
CA PHE A 19 2.90 -4.12 -10.72
C PHE A 19 1.89 -4.74 -11.68
N SER A 20 1.96 -6.06 -11.86
CA SER A 20 1.01 -6.76 -12.72
C SER A 20 -0.35 -6.86 -12.06
N THR A 21 -0.37 -7.18 -10.76
CA THR A 21 -1.60 -7.39 -9.98
C THR A 21 -1.63 -6.54 -8.71
N ILE A 22 -2.82 -6.35 -8.14
CA ILE A 22 -2.98 -5.75 -6.81
C ILE A 22 -2.30 -6.63 -5.74
N SER A 23 -2.26 -7.95 -5.92
CA SER A 23 -1.51 -8.84 -5.01
C SER A 23 -0.01 -8.51 -4.98
N ASP A 24 0.57 -8.08 -6.10
CA ASP A 24 1.97 -7.66 -6.16
C ASP A 24 2.21 -6.36 -5.39
N LEU A 25 1.23 -5.44 -5.40
CA LEU A 25 1.24 -4.24 -4.57
C LEU A 25 1.25 -4.59 -3.09
N GLU A 26 0.37 -5.50 -2.68
CA GLU A 26 0.26 -5.93 -1.31
C GLU A 26 1.54 -6.60 -0.82
N LYS A 27 2.10 -7.53 -1.61
CA LYS A 27 3.37 -8.19 -1.30
C LYS A 27 4.50 -7.18 -1.18
N PHE A 28 4.53 -6.17 -2.04
CA PHE A 28 5.54 -5.12 -1.96
C PHE A 28 5.33 -4.24 -0.72
N GLY A 29 4.09 -3.89 -0.37
CA GLY A 29 3.76 -3.15 0.85
C GLY A 29 4.20 -3.90 2.11
N GLU A 30 3.95 -5.21 2.17
CA GLU A 30 4.47 -6.06 3.25
C GLU A 30 6.00 -6.05 3.29
N LYS A 31 6.65 -6.25 2.15
CA LYS A 31 8.11 -6.39 2.09
C LYS A 31 8.87 -5.05 2.19
N SER A 32 8.18 -3.91 2.16
CA SER A 32 8.80 -2.58 2.23
C SER A 32 8.23 -1.69 3.34
N LYS A 33 6.92 -1.47 3.37
CA LYS A 33 6.24 -0.59 4.34
C LYS A 33 6.11 -1.26 5.70
N ALA A 34 5.63 -2.51 5.75
CA ALA A 34 5.44 -3.23 7.01
C ALA A 34 6.77 -3.48 7.74
N CYS A 35 7.90 -3.53 7.03
CA CYS A 35 9.22 -3.69 7.66
C CYS A 35 9.53 -2.58 8.68
N ALA A 36 9.10 -1.34 8.46
CA ALA A 36 9.27 -0.27 9.46
C ALA A 36 8.43 -0.53 10.72
N ILE A 37 7.23 -1.08 10.55
CA ILE A 37 6.32 -1.43 11.64
C ILE A 37 6.87 -2.62 12.43
N HIS A 38 7.35 -3.66 11.75
CA HIS A 38 8.00 -4.80 12.40
C HIS A 38 9.27 -4.36 13.16
N SER A 39 10.12 -3.48 12.59
CA SER A 39 11.25 -2.91 13.34
C SER A 39 10.79 -2.24 14.64
N HIS A 40 9.67 -1.50 14.61
CA HIS A 40 9.13 -0.84 15.80
C HIS A 40 8.60 -1.87 16.82
N LEU A 41 7.88 -2.91 16.36
CA LEU A 41 7.45 -4.02 17.21
C LEU A 41 8.65 -4.72 17.89
N GLU A 42 9.76 -4.90 17.17
CA GLU A 42 10.99 -5.47 17.75
C GLU A 42 11.59 -4.58 18.84
N VAL A 43 11.64 -3.26 18.62
CA VAL A 43 12.10 -2.30 19.63
C VAL A 43 11.22 -2.35 20.89
N LEU A 44 9.92 -2.57 20.72
CA LEU A 44 8.96 -2.73 21.81
C LEU A 44 9.00 -4.12 22.47
N GLY A 45 9.83 -5.04 21.97
CA GLY A 45 9.93 -6.41 22.49
C GLY A 45 8.73 -7.30 22.16
N VAL A 46 7.90 -6.92 21.17
CA VAL A 46 6.69 -7.65 20.80
C VAL A 46 7.05 -8.86 19.93
N ARG A 47 6.61 -10.05 20.34
CA ARG A 47 6.66 -11.29 19.57
C ARG A 47 5.26 -11.91 19.56
N ASP A 48 4.40 -11.42 18.67
CA ASP A 48 2.98 -11.78 18.65
C ASP A 48 2.45 -11.87 17.21
N LEU A 49 1.70 -12.93 16.93
CA LEU A 49 1.19 -13.23 15.59
C LEU A 49 0.12 -12.22 15.12
N ASN A 50 -0.72 -11.72 16.04
CA ASN A 50 -1.72 -10.72 15.68
C ASN A 50 -1.04 -9.39 15.37
N ALA A 51 -0.02 -9.03 16.14
CA ALA A 51 0.75 -7.82 15.90
C ALA A 51 1.49 -7.86 14.56
N ASP A 52 2.09 -9.01 14.22
CA ASP A 52 2.76 -9.19 12.93
C ASP A 52 1.78 -9.12 11.75
N ASN A 53 0.60 -9.73 11.88
CA ASN A 53 -0.43 -9.61 10.85
C ASN A 53 -0.97 -8.19 10.74
N GLY A 54 -1.20 -7.50 11.86
CA GLY A 54 -1.58 -6.09 11.87
C GLY A 54 -0.57 -5.23 11.10
N ALA A 55 0.73 -5.39 11.38
CA ALA A 55 1.79 -4.71 10.65
C ALA A 55 1.76 -5.00 9.14
N ARG A 56 1.56 -6.26 8.74
CA ARG A 56 1.43 -6.65 7.34
C ARG A 56 0.26 -5.93 6.65
N LEU A 57 -0.95 -5.99 7.20
CA LEU A 57 -2.12 -5.36 6.57
C LEU A 57 -2.01 -3.83 6.53
N ILE A 58 -1.43 -3.20 7.55
CA ILE A 58 -1.14 -1.75 7.52
C ILE A 58 -0.16 -1.44 6.38
N GLY A 59 0.90 -2.23 6.20
CA GLY A 59 1.86 -2.03 5.12
C GLY A 59 1.24 -2.20 3.73
N GLN A 60 0.31 -3.15 3.57
CA GLN A 60 -0.46 -3.35 2.34
C GLN A 60 -1.35 -2.15 2.02
N ALA A 61 -2.16 -1.70 2.99
CA ALA A 61 -3.03 -0.54 2.83
C ALA A 61 -2.22 0.73 2.54
N TRP A 62 -1.10 0.95 3.23
CA TRP A 62 -0.22 2.08 2.99
C TRP A 62 0.32 2.07 1.56
N MET A 63 0.80 0.94 1.06
CA MET A 63 1.33 0.87 -0.31
C MET A 63 0.28 1.23 -1.36
N ILE A 64 -0.96 0.76 -1.18
CA ILE A 64 -2.10 1.11 -2.04
C ILE A 64 -2.34 2.62 -2.00
N ALA A 65 -2.41 3.20 -0.79
CA ALA A 65 -2.68 4.62 -0.63
C ALA A 65 -1.59 5.51 -1.27
N ASP A 66 -0.32 5.11 -1.15
CA ASP A 66 0.80 5.83 -1.76
C ASP A 66 0.69 5.87 -3.28
N LEU A 67 0.28 4.77 -3.91
CA LEU A 67 0.10 4.76 -5.37
C LEU A 67 -1.10 5.57 -5.81
N ILE A 68 -2.23 5.48 -5.11
CA ILE A 68 -3.40 6.31 -5.40
C ILE A 68 -3.03 7.80 -5.36
N LYS A 69 -2.26 8.21 -4.34
CA LYS A 69 -1.75 9.58 -4.22
C LYS A 69 -0.77 9.98 -5.33
N ALA A 70 -0.04 9.02 -5.88
CA ALA A 70 0.96 9.27 -6.91
C ALA A 70 0.35 9.34 -8.32
N ILE A 71 -0.86 8.80 -8.55
CA ILE A 71 -1.54 8.83 -9.86
C ILE A 71 -1.61 10.24 -10.46
N PRO A 72 -2.00 11.31 -9.74
CA PRO A 72 -2.03 12.66 -10.31
C PRO A 72 -0.65 13.21 -10.71
N SER A 73 0.43 12.65 -10.16
CA SER A 73 1.81 13.06 -10.44
C SER A 73 2.45 12.30 -11.62
N ILE A 74 1.68 11.44 -12.30
CA ILE A 74 2.12 10.74 -13.50
C ILE A 74 2.49 11.75 -14.59
N SER A 75 3.77 11.76 -14.97
CA SER A 75 4.25 12.47 -16.15
C SER A 75 4.06 11.60 -17.40
N THR A 76 3.77 12.22 -18.55
CA THR A 76 3.81 11.57 -19.88
C THR A 76 5.16 10.92 -20.18
N SER A 77 6.24 11.38 -19.53
CA SER A 77 7.59 10.83 -19.69
C SER A 77 7.89 9.66 -18.73
N SER A 78 7.02 9.40 -17.75
CA SER A 78 7.17 8.27 -16.84
C SER A 78 6.79 6.99 -17.57
N LYS A 79 7.73 6.04 -17.66
CA LYS A 79 7.43 4.68 -18.12
C LYS A 79 6.75 3.82 -17.05
N ARG A 80 6.57 4.35 -15.84
CA ARG A 80 6.03 3.60 -14.71
C ARG A 80 4.56 3.98 -14.50
N SER A 81 3.71 2.96 -14.44
CA SER A 81 2.33 3.10 -14.00
C SER A 81 2.20 2.80 -12.50
N GLU A 82 1.53 3.70 -11.79
CA GLU A 82 1.09 3.59 -10.41
C GLU A 82 -0.17 2.72 -10.30
N ILE A 83 -0.84 2.48 -11.41
CA ILE A 83 -1.99 1.57 -11.52
C ILE A 83 -1.48 0.20 -11.94
N PRO A 84 -1.86 -0.89 -11.27
CA PRO A 84 -1.45 -2.22 -11.69
C PRO A 84 -2.04 -2.61 -13.06
N LEU A 85 -1.26 -3.34 -13.86
CA LEU A 85 -1.60 -3.68 -15.25
C LEU A 85 -2.95 -4.39 -15.38
N GLU A 86 -3.33 -5.23 -14.40
CA GLU A 86 -4.64 -5.88 -14.39
C GLU A 86 -5.81 -4.88 -14.42
N LEU A 87 -5.69 -3.73 -13.73
CA LEU A 87 -6.74 -2.72 -13.69
C LEU A 87 -6.71 -1.84 -14.94
N ILE A 88 -5.52 -1.55 -15.48
CA ILE A 88 -5.35 -0.87 -16.77
C ILE A 88 -6.08 -1.65 -17.85
N ASN A 89 -5.86 -2.96 -17.91
CA ASN A 89 -6.51 -3.84 -18.87
C ASN A 89 -8.02 -3.97 -18.61
N LYS A 90 -8.43 -4.11 -17.33
CA LYS A 90 -9.84 -4.23 -16.94
C LYS A 90 -10.68 -3.04 -17.38
N TYR A 91 -10.15 -1.82 -17.25
CA TYR A 91 -10.85 -0.57 -17.57
C TYR A 91 -10.42 0.05 -18.90
N ASN A 92 -9.58 -0.63 -19.68
CA ASN A 92 -9.06 -0.17 -20.98
C ASN A 92 -8.44 1.25 -20.90
N ILE A 93 -7.59 1.46 -19.89
CA ILE A 93 -6.95 2.75 -19.63
C ILE A 93 -5.73 2.92 -20.54
N ASP A 94 -5.65 4.05 -21.24
CA ASP A 94 -4.43 4.46 -21.94
C ASP A 94 -3.56 5.30 -21.01
N ILE A 95 -2.40 4.74 -20.63
CA ILE A 95 -1.44 5.36 -19.70
C ILE A 95 -0.99 6.75 -20.20
N ASN A 96 -0.88 6.95 -21.51
CA ASN A 96 -0.43 8.22 -22.09
C ASN A 96 -1.46 9.34 -21.93
N LEU A 97 -2.72 8.97 -21.70
CA LEU A 97 -3.85 9.88 -21.55
C LEU A 97 -4.16 10.21 -20.09
N ILE A 98 -3.56 9.49 -19.13
CA ILE A 98 -3.76 9.71 -17.69
C ILE A 98 -3.32 11.12 -17.28
N SER A 99 -2.14 11.55 -17.73
CA SER A 99 -1.60 12.89 -17.40
C SER A 99 -2.46 14.03 -17.94
N GLN A 100 -3.25 13.76 -19.00
CA GLN A 100 -4.17 14.71 -19.62
C GLN A 100 -5.58 14.65 -19.02
N LYS A 101 -5.81 13.76 -18.04
CA LYS A 101 -7.12 13.49 -17.43
C LYS A 101 -8.21 13.15 -18.45
N ALA A 102 -7.86 12.56 -19.59
CA ALA A 102 -8.81 12.34 -20.69
C ALA A 102 -9.79 11.19 -20.44
N GLN A 103 -9.49 10.28 -19.50
CA GLN A 103 -10.31 9.12 -19.12
C GLN A 103 -10.70 9.16 -17.64
N PRO A 104 -11.51 10.15 -17.21
CA PRO A 104 -11.78 10.36 -15.79
C PRO A 104 -12.57 9.20 -15.16
N LYS A 105 -13.49 8.55 -15.90
CA LYS A 105 -14.37 7.51 -15.33
C LYS A 105 -13.66 6.17 -15.18
N GLU A 106 -12.88 5.78 -16.18
CA GLU A 106 -12.06 4.56 -16.16
C GLU A 106 -11.01 4.64 -15.06
N LEU A 107 -10.37 5.81 -14.93
CA LEU A 107 -9.42 6.09 -13.86
C LEU A 107 -10.09 6.08 -12.48
N GLU A 108 -11.26 6.71 -12.33
CA GLU A 108 -12.05 6.70 -11.10
C GLU A 108 -12.41 5.27 -10.68
N ASN A 109 -12.85 4.42 -11.62
CA ASN A 109 -13.18 3.03 -11.32
C ASN A 109 -11.94 2.23 -10.88
N ALA A 110 -10.78 2.42 -11.51
CA ALA A 110 -9.54 1.76 -11.10
C ALA A 110 -9.09 2.22 -9.70
N VAL A 111 -9.17 3.52 -9.41
CA VAL A 111 -8.89 4.08 -8.08
C VAL A 111 -9.84 3.52 -7.04
N TYR A 112 -11.13 3.41 -7.36
CA TYR A 112 -12.15 2.86 -6.46
C TYR A 112 -11.88 1.40 -6.09
N ASP A 113 -11.51 0.56 -7.06
CA ASP A 113 -11.14 -0.84 -6.82
C ASP A 113 -9.91 -0.94 -5.89
N MET A 114 -8.87 -0.14 -6.16
CA MET A 114 -7.68 -0.09 -5.32
C MET A 114 -8.02 0.38 -3.90
N ALA A 115 -8.77 1.48 -3.77
CA ALA A 115 -9.18 2.04 -2.49
C ALA A 115 -10.01 1.04 -1.70
N SER A 116 -10.94 0.33 -2.33
CA SER A 116 -11.77 -0.70 -1.71
C SER A 116 -10.92 -1.81 -1.09
N ILE A 117 -9.88 -2.27 -1.78
CA ILE A 117 -8.96 -3.29 -1.25
C ILE A 117 -8.16 -2.74 -0.07
N GLY A 118 -7.62 -1.53 -0.22
CA GLY A 118 -6.92 -0.84 0.87
C GLY A 118 -7.81 -0.69 2.12
N PHE A 119 -9.08 -0.34 1.94
CA PHE A 119 -10.07 -0.20 2.99
C PHE A 119 -10.34 -1.53 3.70
N ILE A 120 -10.56 -2.61 2.95
CA ILE A 120 -10.76 -3.96 3.51
C ILE A 120 -9.56 -4.37 4.38
N ARG A 121 -8.32 -4.01 3.99
CA ARG A 121 -7.14 -4.29 4.82
C ARG A 121 -7.18 -3.52 6.13
N LEU A 122 -7.60 -2.26 6.12
CA LEU A 122 -7.77 -1.47 7.34
C LEU A 122 -8.86 -2.03 8.25
N CYS A 123 -9.99 -2.48 7.70
CA CYS A 123 -11.03 -3.16 8.48
C CYS A 123 -10.46 -4.38 9.24
N GLY A 124 -9.68 -5.23 8.54
CA GLY A 124 -9.03 -6.36 9.19
C GLY A 124 -8.04 -5.94 10.31
N VAL A 125 -7.33 -4.83 10.13
CA VAL A 125 -6.45 -4.26 11.17
C VAL A 125 -7.28 -3.84 12.39
N THR A 126 -8.35 -3.08 12.19
CA THR A 126 -9.14 -2.50 13.28
C THR A 126 -10.01 -3.51 14.01
N GLU A 127 -10.59 -4.47 13.28
CA GLU A 127 -11.57 -5.42 13.83
C GLU A 127 -10.92 -6.68 14.39
N ILE A 128 -9.81 -7.13 13.79
CA ILE A 128 -9.21 -8.43 14.11
C ILE A 128 -7.86 -8.25 14.80
N TYR A 129 -6.91 -7.56 14.18
CA TYR A 129 -5.52 -7.68 14.61
C TYR A 129 -5.14 -6.75 15.76
N ILE A 130 -5.54 -5.47 15.74
CA ILE A 130 -5.24 -4.55 16.84
C ILE A 130 -5.90 -5.00 18.16
N PRO A 131 -7.20 -5.36 18.20
CA PRO A 131 -7.86 -5.78 19.45
C PRO A 131 -7.24 -7.04 20.08
N ASN A 132 -6.68 -7.93 19.25
CA ASN A 132 -6.08 -9.18 19.69
C ASN A 132 -4.54 -9.08 19.85
N SER A 133 -3.95 -7.90 19.67
CA SER A 133 -2.52 -7.66 19.88
C SER A 133 -2.22 -7.22 21.32
N PRO A 134 -1.01 -7.49 21.84
CA PRO A 134 -0.59 -6.98 23.14
C PRO A 134 -0.67 -5.45 23.21
N LYS A 135 -1.11 -4.89 24.34
CA LYS A 135 -1.28 -3.43 24.51
C LYS A 135 0.00 -2.63 24.23
N HIS A 136 1.16 -3.18 24.58
CA HIS A 136 2.44 -2.52 24.34
C HIS A 136 2.87 -2.53 22.86
N ALA A 137 2.15 -3.23 21.97
CA ALA A 137 2.34 -3.16 20.52
C ALA A 137 1.63 -1.94 19.89
N PHE A 138 0.68 -1.32 20.59
CA PHE A 138 -0.17 -0.26 20.04
C PHE A 138 0.60 0.96 19.51
N PRO A 139 1.72 1.41 20.13
CA PRO A 139 2.54 2.47 19.56
C PRO A 139 3.05 2.15 18.15
N ALA A 140 3.32 0.89 17.83
CA ALA A 140 3.72 0.48 16.50
C ALA A 140 2.57 0.54 15.48
N PHE A 141 1.30 0.48 15.90
CA PHE A 141 0.17 0.59 14.96
C PHE A 141 -0.22 2.03 14.62
N LEU A 142 0.42 3.05 15.20
CA LEU A 142 0.15 4.45 14.84
C LEU A 142 0.45 4.77 13.37
N TYR A 143 1.20 3.90 12.67
CA TYR A 143 1.32 3.99 11.21
C TYR A 143 -0.03 3.83 10.49
N ALA A 144 -1.02 3.16 11.09
CA ALA A 144 -2.37 3.00 10.55
C ALA A 144 -3.16 4.32 10.45
N VAL A 145 -2.78 5.34 11.23
CA VAL A 145 -3.42 6.68 11.21
C VAL A 145 -2.61 7.71 10.42
N SER A 146 -1.60 7.26 9.68
CA SER A 146 -0.76 8.13 8.86
C SER A 146 -1.57 8.87 7.79
N PRO A 147 -1.21 10.13 7.43
CA PRO A 147 -1.88 10.88 6.37
C PRO A 147 -1.93 10.13 5.04
N HIS A 148 -0.99 9.20 4.81
CA HIS A 148 -1.01 8.26 3.69
C HIS A 148 -2.29 7.45 3.64
N ILE A 149 -2.62 6.79 4.74
CA ILE A 149 -3.78 5.89 4.84
C ILE A 149 -5.10 6.67 4.83
N HIS A 150 -5.13 7.90 5.33
CA HIS A 150 -6.31 8.76 5.28
C HIS A 150 -6.87 8.92 3.86
N THR A 151 -6.05 8.83 2.81
CA THR A 151 -6.55 8.91 1.43
C THR A 151 -7.51 7.80 1.07
N ILE A 152 -7.33 6.60 1.61
CA ILE A 152 -8.28 5.50 1.41
C ILE A 152 -9.63 5.80 2.07
N LEU A 153 -9.63 6.53 3.19
CA LEU A 153 -10.84 6.87 3.95
C LEU A 153 -11.57 8.10 3.43
N SER A 154 -10.93 8.90 2.59
CA SER A 154 -11.46 10.17 2.06
C SER A 154 -11.96 10.09 0.61
N LEU A 155 -11.88 8.91 -0.01
CA LEU A 155 -12.39 8.60 -1.36
C LEU A 155 -13.75 7.94 -1.25
#